data_AF-A0A095D491-F1
#
_entry.id   AF-A0A095D491-F1
#
_cell.length_a   1.000
_cell.length_b   1.000
_cell.length_c   1.000
_cell.angle_alpha   90.00
_cell.angle_beta   90.00
_cell.angle_gamma   90.00
#
_symmetry.space_group_name_H-M   'P 1'
#
loop_
_entity.id
_entity.type
_entity.pdbx_description
1 polymer ?
#
loop_
_entity_poly.entity_id
_entity_poly.type
_entity_poly.pdbx_seq_one_letter_code
_entity_poly.pdbx_strand_id
1 'polypeptide(L)'
;MNMIDNAQNLAETAAPVPAYMARLRAQIRDAEAKADESLLAKLTVMSSILRARQVEDIPAPHVGQEAVIRLGRAVQSDISAQNDLFRSHNALVDAKTLITGAPGHDDTLAYMEAGEEARQVAA
;
A
#
# COMPACT_ATOMS: atom_id res chain seq x y z
N MET A 1 2.72 -39.90 -6.32
CA MET A 1 2.27 -38.91 -5.32
C MET A 1 2.26 -37.57 -6.03
N ASN A 2 1.08 -37.09 -6.42
CA ASN A 2 0.93 -35.96 -7.33
C ASN A 2 1.07 -34.64 -6.54
N MET A 3 1.83 -33.66 -7.03
CA MET A 3 2.01 -32.38 -6.33
C MET A 3 0.70 -31.59 -6.13
N ILE A 4 -0.32 -31.89 -6.92
CA ILE A 4 -1.66 -31.27 -6.85
C ILE A 4 -2.42 -31.71 -5.59
N ASP A 5 -2.23 -32.97 -5.15
CA ASP A 5 -2.93 -33.52 -3.98
C ASP A 5 -2.43 -32.91 -2.65
N ASN A 6 -1.21 -32.35 -2.65
CA ASN A 6 -0.58 -31.77 -1.47
C ASN A 6 -1.07 -30.34 -1.20
N ALA A 7 -1.37 -29.57 -2.26
CA ALA A 7 -1.91 -28.21 -2.13
C ALA A 7 -3.37 -28.21 -1.62
N GLN A 8 -4.18 -29.18 -2.07
CA GLN A 8 -5.56 -29.33 -1.60
C GLN A 8 -5.64 -29.77 -0.12
N ASN A 9 -4.71 -30.62 0.35
CA ASN A 9 -4.63 -31.02 1.76
C ASN A 9 -4.22 -29.87 2.70
N LEU A 10 -3.35 -28.96 2.26
CA LEU A 10 -2.94 -27.82 3.09
C LEU A 10 -4.09 -26.82 3.31
N ALA A 11 -4.96 -26.64 2.31
CA ALA A 11 -6.15 -25.79 2.43
C ALA A 11 -7.21 -26.38 3.38
N GLU A 12 -7.27 -27.72 3.52
CA GLU A 12 -8.25 -28.43 4.34
C GLU A 12 -7.93 -28.42 5.85
N THR A 13 -6.74 -27.93 6.24
CA THR A 13 -6.25 -27.95 7.64
C THR A 13 -6.11 -26.57 8.29
N ALA A 14 -6.38 -25.48 7.57
CA ALA A 14 -6.25 -24.14 8.11
C ALA A 14 -7.35 -23.82 9.13
N ALA A 15 -6.96 -23.38 10.33
CA ALA A 15 -7.91 -22.94 11.34
C ALA A 15 -8.62 -21.65 10.87
N PRO A 16 -9.91 -21.45 11.21
CA PRO A 16 -10.64 -20.26 10.78
C PRO A 16 -9.97 -18.98 11.30
N VAL A 17 -9.84 -17.97 10.43
CA VAL A 17 -9.28 -16.67 10.79
C VAL A 17 -10.14 -16.02 11.87
N PRO A 18 -9.57 -15.67 13.05
CA PRO A 18 -10.32 -14.98 14.09
C PRO A 18 -10.89 -13.64 13.62
N ALA A 19 -12.13 -13.33 13.98
CA ALA A 19 -12.84 -12.12 13.53
C ALA A 19 -12.08 -10.82 13.83
N TYR A 20 -11.32 -10.76 14.93
CA TYR A 20 -10.52 -9.56 15.25
C TYR A 20 -9.36 -9.36 14.26
N MET A 21 -8.73 -10.43 13.78
CA MET A 21 -7.64 -10.35 12.81
C MET A 21 -8.15 -9.84 11.45
N ALA A 22 -9.31 -10.34 11.01
CA ALA A 22 -9.96 -9.85 9.81
C ALA A 22 -10.26 -8.34 9.90
N ARG A 23 -10.77 -7.88 11.05
CA ARG A 23 -10.99 -6.44 11.30
C ARG A 23 -9.70 -5.63 11.28
N LEU A 24 -8.63 -6.08 11.96
CA LEU A 24 -7.34 -5.39 11.98
C LEU A 24 -6.73 -5.30 10.57
N ARG A 25 -6.86 -6.37 9.77
CA ARG A 25 -6.42 -6.38 8.37
C ARG A 25 -7.21 -5.38 7.51
N ALA A 26 -8.52 -5.27 7.71
CA ALA A 26 -9.31 -4.24 7.02
C ALA A 26 -8.91 -2.82 7.44
N GLN A 27 -8.67 -2.59 8.74
CA GLN A 27 -8.25 -1.29 9.27
C GLN A 27 -6.88 -0.86 8.75
N ILE A 28 -5.92 -1.78 8.65
CA ILE A 28 -4.59 -1.42 8.14
C ILE A 28 -4.63 -1.07 6.65
N ARG A 29 -5.47 -1.77 5.85
CA ARG A 29 -5.70 -1.42 4.44
C ARG A 29 -6.33 -0.04 4.27
N ASP A 30 -7.32 0.28 5.08
CA ASP A 30 -7.92 1.61 5.09
C ASP A 30 -6.92 2.70 5.50
N ALA A 31 -6.03 2.41 6.45
CA ALA A 31 -4.94 3.31 6.81
C ALA A 31 -3.93 3.51 5.67
N GLU A 32 -3.57 2.45 4.94
CA GLU A 32 -2.69 2.54 3.75
C GLU A 32 -3.29 3.47 2.69
N ALA A 33 -4.56 3.26 2.34
CA ALA A 33 -5.25 4.09 1.35
C ALA A 33 -5.29 5.58 1.75
N LYS A 34 -5.61 5.87 3.01
CA LYS A 34 -5.62 7.26 3.52
C LYS A 34 -4.23 7.90 3.55
N ALA A 35 -3.19 7.10 3.80
CA ALA A 35 -1.83 7.60 3.74
C ALA A 35 -1.46 8.03 2.30
N ASP A 36 -1.85 7.24 1.30
CA ASP A 36 -1.67 7.58 -0.11
C ASP A 36 -2.43 8.85 -0.52
N GLU A 37 -3.68 8.99 -0.07
CA GLU A 37 -4.48 10.20 -0.30
C GLU A 37 -3.81 11.45 0.31
N SER A 38 -3.28 11.35 1.54
CA SER A 38 -2.51 12.42 2.18
C SER A 38 -1.28 12.81 1.37
N LEU A 39 -0.52 11.83 0.88
CA LEU A 39 0.67 12.06 0.07
C LEU A 39 0.32 12.77 -1.24
N LEU A 40 -0.71 12.30 -1.95
CA LEU A 40 -1.21 12.93 -3.18
C LEU A 40 -1.69 14.36 -2.96
N ALA A 41 -2.40 14.63 -1.87
CA ALA A 41 -2.86 15.98 -1.53
C ALA A 41 -1.69 16.95 -1.36
N LYS A 42 -0.62 16.53 -0.66
CA LYS A 42 0.58 17.37 -0.46
C LYS A 42 1.31 17.64 -1.78
N LEU A 43 1.48 16.61 -2.61
CA LEU A 43 2.08 16.74 -3.94
C LEU A 43 1.27 17.66 -4.85
N THR A 44 -0.07 17.62 -4.74
CA THR A 44 -0.97 18.51 -5.47
C THR A 44 -0.73 19.98 -5.08
N VAL A 45 -0.63 20.28 -3.77
CA VAL A 45 -0.32 21.64 -3.30
C VAL A 45 1.05 22.11 -3.80
N MET A 46 2.08 21.25 -3.73
CA MET A 46 3.40 21.58 -4.27
C MET A 46 3.34 21.90 -5.76
N SER A 47 2.63 21.08 -6.54
CA SER A 47 2.44 21.29 -7.98
C SER A 47 1.75 22.62 -8.26
N SER A 48 0.69 22.96 -7.52
CA SER A 48 -0.03 24.23 -7.67
C SER A 48 0.86 25.44 -7.41
N ILE A 49 1.72 25.41 -6.37
CA ILE A 49 2.67 26.50 -6.11
C ILE A 49 3.62 26.69 -7.28
N LEU A 50 4.18 25.59 -7.81
CA LEU A 50 5.12 25.66 -8.93
C LEU A 50 4.46 26.13 -10.23
N ARG A 51 3.20 25.72 -10.48
CA ARG A 51 2.43 26.18 -11.64
C ARG A 51 2.07 27.65 -11.54
N ALA A 52 1.66 28.14 -10.37
CA ALA A 52 1.37 29.56 -10.17
C ALA A 52 2.55 30.46 -10.60
N ARG A 53 3.79 30.06 -10.26
CA ARG A 53 5.01 30.76 -10.69
C ARG A 53 5.22 30.84 -12.21
N GLN A 54 4.64 29.91 -12.97
CA GLN A 54 4.80 29.86 -14.43
C GLN A 54 3.74 30.69 -15.15
N VAL A 55 2.54 30.80 -14.57
CA VAL A 55 1.36 31.36 -15.26
C VAL A 55 0.96 32.74 -14.77
N GLU A 56 1.29 33.08 -13.52
CA GLU A 56 1.00 34.38 -12.94
C GLU A 56 2.16 35.34 -13.18
N ASP A 57 1.85 36.62 -13.39
CA ASP A 57 2.85 37.70 -13.50
C ASP A 57 3.35 38.06 -12.09
N ILE A 58 3.99 37.09 -11.42
CA ILE A 58 4.44 37.22 -10.04
C ILE A 58 5.72 38.03 -10.01
N PRO A 59 5.81 39.08 -9.16
CA PRO A 59 7.00 39.94 -9.08
C PRO A 59 8.30 39.22 -8.70
N ALA A 60 8.24 37.97 -8.23
CA ALA A 60 9.44 37.21 -7.88
C ALA A 60 9.30 35.69 -8.02
N PRO A 61 10.23 35.01 -8.73
CA PRO A 61 10.17 33.57 -9.02
C PRO A 61 10.32 32.67 -7.79
N HIS A 62 10.79 33.21 -6.66
CA HIS A 62 10.99 32.49 -5.40
C HIS A 62 9.75 32.45 -4.48
N VAL A 63 8.62 33.06 -4.87
CA VAL A 63 7.41 33.08 -4.03
C VAL A 63 6.96 31.65 -3.72
N GLY A 64 6.71 31.35 -2.44
CA GLY A 64 6.31 30.02 -1.97
C GLY A 64 7.45 29.01 -1.84
N GLN A 65 8.72 29.40 -1.99
CA GLN A 65 9.85 28.45 -1.92
C GLN A 65 9.96 27.77 -0.55
N GLU A 66 9.78 28.54 0.52
CA GLU A 66 9.73 28.00 1.88
C GLU A 66 8.57 27.01 2.07
N ALA A 67 7.42 27.26 1.43
CA ALA A 67 6.28 26.33 1.49
C ALA A 67 6.60 25.02 0.75
N VAL A 68 7.23 25.08 -0.43
CA VAL A 68 7.70 23.90 -1.18
C VAL A 68 8.71 23.09 -0.36
N ILE A 69 9.68 23.75 0.29
CA ILE A 69 10.67 23.07 1.16
C ILE A 69 9.98 22.37 2.33
N ARG A 70 9.02 23.03 2.99
CA ARG A 70 8.28 22.45 4.11
C ARG A 70 7.41 21.27 3.68
N LEU A 71 6.71 21.38 2.54
CA LEU A 71 5.94 20.29 1.97
C LEU A 71 6.84 19.11 1.56
N GLY A 72 8.01 19.38 0.98
CA GLY A 72 8.98 18.34 0.65
C GLY A 72 9.45 17.54 1.87
N ARG A 73 9.71 18.21 3.00
CA ARG A 73 10.02 17.54 4.27
C ARG A 73 8.84 16.70 4.79
N ALA A 74 7.62 17.24 4.71
CA ALA A 74 6.42 16.50 5.10
C ALA A 74 6.22 15.25 4.25
N VAL A 75 6.44 15.34 2.92
CA VAL A 75 6.38 14.19 2.00
C VAL A 75 7.42 13.12 2.35
N GLN A 76 8.66 13.49 2.65
CA GLN A 76 9.69 12.53 3.08
C GLN A 76 9.33 11.84 4.40
N SER A 77 8.75 12.59 5.34
CA SER A 77 8.25 12.03 6.60
C SER A 77 7.10 11.06 6.37
N ASP A 78 6.14 11.40 5.49
CA ASP A 78 5.02 10.53 5.14
C ASP A 78 5.48 9.21 4.54
N ILE A 79 6.42 9.25 3.57
CA ILE A 79 6.97 8.04 2.94
C ILE A 79 7.60 7.13 4.01
N SER A 80 8.29 7.71 4.98
CA SER A 80 8.90 6.93 6.07
C SER A 80 7.82 6.28 6.95
N ALA A 81 6.76 7.02 7.30
CA ALA A 81 5.64 6.50 8.07
C ALA A 81 4.84 5.43 7.30
N GLN A 82 4.67 5.58 5.98
CA GLN A 82 4.05 4.60 5.10
C GLN A 82 4.84 3.28 5.07
N ASN A 83 6.17 3.35 5.02
CA ASN A 83 7.00 2.16 5.11
C ASN A 83 6.79 1.38 6.42
N ASP A 84 6.67 2.08 7.55
CA ASP A 84 6.39 1.45 8.84
C ASP A 84 4.97 0.87 8.88
N LEU A 85 4.01 1.51 8.21
CA LEU A 85 2.65 1.00 8.05
C LEU A 85 2.62 -0.31 7.22
N PHE A 86 3.33 -0.35 6.09
CA PHE A 86 3.44 -1.56 5.26
C PHE A 86 4.13 -2.71 6.01
N ARG A 87 5.18 -2.41 6.80
CA ARG A 87 5.83 -3.41 7.67
C ARG A 87 4.88 -3.94 8.73
N SER A 88 4.05 -3.07 9.31
CA SER A 88 3.04 -3.46 10.29
C SER A 88 1.97 -4.37 9.66
N HIS A 89 1.57 -4.11 8.41
CA HIS A 89 0.69 -5.01 7.66
C HIS A 89 1.34 -6.38 7.44
N ASN A 90 2.60 -6.43 7.00
CA ASN A 90 3.30 -7.71 6.84
C ASN A 90 3.40 -8.50 8.16
N ALA A 91 3.65 -7.81 9.28
CA ALA A 91 3.67 -8.47 10.59
C ALA A 91 2.29 -9.07 10.97
N LEU A 92 1.18 -8.42 10.61
CA LEU A 92 -0.16 -8.96 10.82
C LEU A 92 -0.44 -10.17 9.91
N VAL A 93 0.08 -10.16 8.68
CA VAL A 93 0.04 -11.30 7.75
C VAL A 93 0.80 -12.50 8.30
N ASP A 94 2.00 -12.28 8.83
CA ASP A 94 2.82 -13.32 9.43
C ASP A 94 2.12 -13.91 10.67
N ALA A 95 1.51 -13.05 11.51
CA ALA A 95 0.74 -13.49 12.66
C ALA A 95 -0.48 -14.34 12.25
N LYS A 96 -1.19 -13.97 11.17
CA LYS A 96 -2.30 -14.77 10.61
C LYS A 96 -1.80 -16.15 10.22
N THR A 97 -0.69 -16.22 9.48
CA THR A 97 -0.05 -17.46 9.03
C THR A 97 0.29 -18.36 10.22
N LEU A 98 0.94 -17.80 11.24
CA LEU A 98 1.35 -18.54 12.44
C LEU A 98 0.15 -19.11 13.21
N ILE A 99 -0.95 -18.36 13.31
CA ILE A 99 -2.13 -18.75 14.10
C ILE A 99 -3.01 -19.74 13.34
N THR A 100 -3.15 -19.56 12.03
CA THR A 100 -4.15 -20.29 11.25
C THR A 100 -3.57 -21.40 10.39
N GLY A 101 -2.27 -21.36 10.10
CA GLY A 101 -1.64 -22.21 9.08
C GLY A 101 -2.02 -21.82 7.64
N ALA A 102 -2.90 -20.82 7.45
CA ALA A 102 -3.29 -20.34 6.14
C ALA A 102 -2.13 -19.58 5.47
N PRO A 103 -2.07 -19.55 4.12
CA PRO A 103 -1.08 -18.77 3.38
C PRO A 103 -1.04 -17.30 3.83
N GLY A 104 0.14 -16.67 3.81
CA GLY A 104 0.29 -15.31 4.34
C GLY A 104 -0.45 -14.25 3.53
N HIS A 105 -0.07 -14.07 2.27
CA HIS A 105 -0.66 -13.07 1.40
C HIS A 105 -1.75 -13.66 0.50
N ASP A 106 -3.00 -13.59 0.95
CA ASP A 106 -4.15 -13.97 0.12
C ASP A 106 -4.38 -12.96 -1.04
N ASP A 107 -3.84 -11.74 -0.90
CA ASP A 107 -3.95 -10.60 -1.81
C ASP A 107 -2.83 -10.54 -2.87
N THR A 108 -1.61 -10.95 -2.53
CA THR A 108 -0.52 -11.03 -3.52
C THR A 108 -0.78 -12.15 -4.53
N LEU A 109 -1.45 -13.22 -4.12
CA LEU A 109 -1.92 -14.28 -5.02
C LEU A 109 -2.89 -13.72 -6.08
N ALA A 110 -3.82 -12.84 -5.70
CA ALA A 110 -4.72 -12.19 -6.65
C ALA A 110 -3.98 -11.32 -7.69
N TYR A 111 -2.87 -10.67 -7.31
CA TYR A 111 -2.02 -9.94 -8.26
C TYR A 111 -1.21 -10.88 -9.17
N MET A 112 -0.77 -12.04 -8.67
CA MET A 112 -0.07 -13.04 -9.47
C MET A 112 -1.01 -13.74 -10.45
N GLU A 113 -2.21 -14.12 -10.01
CA GLU A 113 -3.26 -14.72 -10.85
C GLU A 113 -3.71 -13.74 -11.95
N ALA A 114 -3.99 -12.48 -11.61
CA ALA A 114 -4.31 -11.45 -12.61
C ALA A 114 -3.15 -11.18 -13.59
N GLY A 115 -1.90 -11.28 -13.11
CA GLY A 115 -0.70 -11.14 -13.93
C GLY A 115 -0.43 -12.34 -14.84
N GLU A 116 -0.80 -13.55 -14.42
CA GLU A 116 -0.71 -14.78 -15.22
C GLU A 116 -1.83 -14.85 -16.27
N GLU A 117 -3.05 -14.48 -15.91
CA GLU A 117 -4.17 -14.31 -16.85
C GLU A 117 -3.82 -13.27 -17.93
N ALA A 118 -3.25 -12.12 -17.54
CA ALA A 118 -2.81 -11.10 -18.49
C ALA A 118 -1.69 -11.59 -19.45
N ARG A 119 -0.84 -12.54 -19.01
CA ARG A 119 0.20 -13.15 -19.87
C ARG A 119 -0.35 -14.26 -20.77
N GLN A 120 -1.34 -15.03 -20.32
CA GLN A 120 -1.97 -16.07 -21.13
C GLN A 120 -2.85 -15.50 -22.25
N VAL A 121 -3.45 -14.33 -22.07
CA VAL A 121 -4.24 -13.65 -23.11
C VAL A 121 -3.35 -13.00 -24.18
N ALA A 122 -2.05 -12.84 -23.92
CA ALA A 122 -1.08 -12.21 -24.82
C ALA A 122 -0.21 -13.21 -25.63
N ALA A 123 -0.44 -14.52 -25.51
CA ALA A 123 0.24 -15.60 -26.23
C ALA A 123 -0.70 -16.28 -27.24
#